data_AF-A0A095WVD3-F1
#
_entry.id   AF-A0A095WVD3-F1
#
_cell.length_a   1.000
_cell.length_b   1.000
_cell.length_c   1.000
_cell.angle_alpha   90.00
_cell.angle_beta   90.00
_cell.angle_gamma   90.00
#
_symmetry.space_group_name_H-M   'P 1'
#
loop_
_entity.id
_entity.type
_entity.pdbx_description
1 polymer ?
#
loop_
_entity_poly.entity_id
_entity_poly.type
_entity_poly.pdbx_seq_one_letter_code
_entity_poly.pdbx_strand_id
1 'polypeptide(L)'
;MSTQAALEQDFKSEVVKTLTELHDWSVDNPVETESIVLGLTTFAWYAMPDILRGSGTRFVAKSALLGGVGAYYKHVGYTAEDVKEAGAQLQYSWKKNFGDLPVATQVGIGVGAVAAALKVNSLVERYILHRGERRKRAGKKMPHIRQGLALGAVACGVTYFALKNQ
;
A
#
# COMPACT_ATOMS: atom_id res chain seq x y z
N MET A 1 11.13 -7.44 -43.08
CA MET A 1 11.06 -6.78 -41.76
C MET A 1 12.44 -6.26 -41.41
N SER A 2 12.58 -5.01 -40.98
CA SER A 2 13.87 -4.50 -40.48
C SER A 2 14.25 -5.24 -39.20
N THR A 3 15.55 -5.44 -38.97
CA THR A 3 16.11 -6.06 -37.75
C THR A 3 15.60 -5.40 -36.46
N GLN A 4 15.29 -4.10 -36.52
CA GLN A 4 14.72 -3.34 -35.40
C GLN A 4 13.28 -3.77 -35.06
N ALA A 5 12.45 -4.07 -36.06
CA ALA A 5 11.07 -4.51 -35.84
C ALA A 5 11.00 -5.93 -35.24
N ALA A 6 11.95 -6.80 -35.61
CA ALA A 6 12.07 -8.14 -35.03
C ALA A 6 12.49 -8.10 -33.55
N LEU A 7 13.46 -7.25 -33.19
CA LEU A 7 13.89 -7.05 -31.81
C LEU A 7 12.78 -6.46 -30.92
N GLU A 8 11.99 -5.51 -31.45
CA GLU A 8 10.86 -4.94 -30.72
C GLU A 8 9.78 -5.99 -30.44
N GLN A 9 9.50 -6.87 -31.42
CA GLN A 9 8.53 -7.94 -31.27
C GLN A 9 9.00 -9.02 -30.28
N ASP A 10 10.28 -9.38 -30.33
CA ASP A 10 10.88 -10.36 -29.41
C ASP A 10 10.87 -9.84 -27.97
N PHE A 11 11.24 -8.56 -27.78
CA PHE A 11 11.14 -7.90 -26.48
C PHE A 11 9.70 -7.87 -25.95
N LYS A 12 8.72 -7.53 -26.80
CA LYS A 12 7.30 -7.56 -26.40
C LYS A 12 6.85 -8.96 -26.00
N SER A 13 7.23 -9.98 -26.76
CA SER A 13 6.94 -11.38 -26.46
C SER A 13 7.50 -11.79 -25.10
N GLU A 14 8.77 -11.45 -24.84
CA GLU A 14 9.43 -11.79 -23.58
C GLU A 14 8.83 -11.06 -22.38
N VAL A 15 8.49 -9.77 -22.55
CA VAL A 15 7.80 -8.99 -21.51
C VAL A 15 6.44 -9.61 -21.21
N VAL A 16 5.64 -9.92 -22.23
CA VAL A 16 4.33 -10.54 -22.04
C VAL A 16 4.46 -11.89 -21.34
N LYS A 17 5.38 -12.73 -21.79
CA LYS A 17 5.67 -14.02 -21.16
C LYS A 17 6.03 -13.88 -19.69
N THR A 18 6.98 -13.00 -19.37
CA THR A 18 7.41 -12.74 -17.98
C THR A 18 6.26 -12.24 -17.11
N LEU A 19 5.41 -11.35 -17.65
CA LEU A 19 4.25 -10.84 -16.92
C LEU A 19 3.20 -11.92 -16.68
N THR A 20 2.99 -12.82 -17.64
CA THR A 20 2.10 -13.97 -17.47
C THR A 20 2.64 -14.95 -16.44
N GLU A 21 3.94 -15.29 -16.48
CA GLU A 21 4.56 -16.16 -15.47
C GLU A 21 4.49 -15.56 -14.07
N LEU A 22 4.75 -14.26 -13.95
CA LEU A 22 4.63 -13.55 -12.68
C LEU A 22 3.18 -13.51 -12.20
N HIS A 23 2.23 -13.31 -13.12
CA HIS A 23 0.80 -13.34 -12.82
C HIS A 23 0.38 -14.72 -12.30
N ASP A 24 0.73 -15.79 -13.00
CA ASP A 24 0.35 -17.16 -12.62
C ASP A 24 0.98 -17.53 -11.28
N TRP A 25 2.27 -17.21 -11.08
CA TRP A 25 2.93 -17.36 -9.79
C TRP A 25 2.22 -16.58 -8.68
N SER A 26 1.72 -15.37 -8.96
CA SER A 26 1.06 -14.53 -7.95
C SER A 26 -0.28 -15.09 -7.50
N VAL A 27 -0.99 -15.78 -8.41
CA VAL A 27 -2.23 -16.49 -8.11
C VAL A 27 -1.94 -17.72 -7.25
N ASP A 28 -0.87 -18.45 -7.56
CA ASP A 28 -0.46 -19.65 -6.82
C ASP A 28 0.14 -19.35 -5.44
N ASN A 29 0.65 -18.13 -5.22
CA ASN A 29 1.34 -17.71 -4.00
C ASN A 29 0.69 -16.44 -3.40
N PRO A 30 -0.56 -16.53 -2.89
CA PRO A 30 -1.33 -15.36 -2.48
C PRO A 30 -0.72 -14.63 -1.28
N VAL A 31 -0.15 -15.36 -0.32
CA VAL A 31 0.47 -14.78 0.90
C VAL A 31 1.74 -14.01 0.56
N GLU A 32 2.62 -14.60 -0.24
CA GLU A 32 3.84 -13.97 -0.74
C GLU A 32 3.48 -12.72 -1.56
N THR A 33 2.49 -12.84 -2.44
CA THR A 33 2.04 -11.74 -3.30
C THR A 33 1.48 -10.58 -2.49
N GLU A 34 0.58 -10.82 -1.55
CA GLU A 34 0.01 -9.76 -0.71
C GLU A 34 1.09 -9.04 0.10
N SER A 35 2.03 -9.80 0.65
CA SER A 35 3.17 -9.27 1.39
C SER A 35 4.06 -8.38 0.53
N ILE A 36 4.35 -8.82 -0.70
CA ILE A 36 5.12 -8.04 -1.68
C ILE A 36 4.35 -6.79 -2.10
N VAL A 37 3.05 -6.88 -2.38
CA VAL A 37 2.21 -5.75 -2.77
C VAL A 37 2.19 -4.68 -1.68
N LEU A 38 2.01 -5.07 -0.41
CA LEU A 38 2.03 -4.13 0.72
C LEU A 38 3.44 -3.55 0.95
N GLY A 39 4.49 -4.35 0.80
CA GLY A 39 5.87 -3.90 0.88
C GLY A 39 6.24 -2.88 -0.18
N LEU A 40 5.89 -3.14 -1.44
CA LEU A 40 6.12 -2.25 -2.58
C LEU A 40 5.27 -0.98 -2.49
N THR A 41 4.01 -1.10 -2.04
CA THR A 41 3.14 0.05 -1.80
C THR A 41 3.74 0.97 -0.73
N THR A 42 4.21 0.39 0.38
CA THR A 42 4.87 1.12 1.46
C THR A 42 6.17 1.78 0.97
N PHE A 43 6.99 1.03 0.23
CA PHE A 43 8.20 1.56 -0.40
C PHE A 43 7.88 2.76 -1.27
N ALA A 44 6.96 2.61 -2.22
CA ALA A 44 6.57 3.65 -3.16
C ALA A 44 6.03 4.88 -2.42
N TRP A 45 5.19 4.68 -1.40
CA TRP A 45 4.61 5.75 -0.58
C TRP A 45 5.69 6.65 0.05
N TYR A 46 6.75 6.05 0.59
CA TYR A 46 7.81 6.76 1.31
C TYR A 46 9.01 7.16 0.44
N ALA A 47 9.24 6.51 -0.70
CA ALA A 47 10.28 6.87 -1.67
C ALA A 47 9.87 8.05 -2.56
N MET A 48 8.57 8.22 -2.79
CA MET A 48 7.98 9.25 -3.67
C MET A 48 8.52 10.68 -3.49
N PRO A 49 8.84 11.17 -2.26
CA PRO A 49 9.35 12.53 -2.06
C PRO A 49 10.69 12.83 -2.72
N ASP A 50 11.53 11.82 -2.95
CA ASP A 50 12.84 11.98 -3.61
C ASP A 50 12.69 12.16 -5.12
N ILE A 51 11.63 11.59 -5.72
CA ILE A 51 11.36 11.61 -7.16
C ILE A 51 10.47 12.80 -7.52
N LEU A 52 9.38 12.98 -6.78
CA LEU A 52 8.39 14.02 -7.03
C LEU A 52 8.59 15.18 -6.05
N ARG A 53 8.83 16.39 -6.56
CA ARG A 53 9.06 17.58 -5.72
C ARG A 53 7.78 18.34 -5.34
N GLY A 54 6.74 18.28 -6.17
CA GLY A 54 5.48 19.00 -5.96
C GLY A 54 4.47 18.25 -5.07
N SER A 55 3.76 18.97 -4.21
CA SER A 55 2.69 18.40 -3.35
C SER A 55 1.52 17.83 -4.17
N GLY A 56 1.09 18.53 -5.22
CA GLY A 56 0.02 18.08 -6.11
C GLY A 56 0.40 16.81 -6.89
N THR A 57 1.62 16.73 -7.41
CA THR A 57 2.10 15.54 -8.13
C THR A 57 2.19 14.33 -7.22
N ARG A 58 2.64 14.52 -5.97
CA ARG A 58 2.63 13.45 -4.96
C ARG A 58 1.22 12.98 -4.63
N PHE A 59 0.25 13.89 -4.55
CA PHE A 59 -1.14 13.51 -4.33
C PHE A 59 -1.67 12.64 -5.47
N VAL A 60 -1.48 13.07 -6.73
CA VAL A 60 -1.89 12.29 -7.91
C VAL A 60 -1.21 10.92 -7.93
N ALA A 61 0.10 10.88 -7.66
CA ALA A 61 0.85 9.61 -7.64
C ALA A 61 0.39 8.67 -6.51
N LYS A 62 0.09 9.19 -5.32
CA LYS A 62 -0.49 8.39 -4.23
C LYS A 62 -1.88 7.86 -4.60
N SER A 63 -2.72 8.69 -5.22
CA SER A 63 -4.05 8.26 -5.69
C SER A 63 -3.95 7.18 -6.77
N ALA A 64 -3.02 7.33 -7.72
CA ALA A 64 -2.77 6.32 -8.74
C ALA A 64 -2.27 5.00 -8.14
N LEU A 65 -1.36 5.06 -7.15
CA LEU A 65 -0.89 3.89 -6.42
C LEU A 65 -2.05 3.16 -5.72
N LEU A 66 -2.91 3.89 -5.01
CA LEU A 66 -4.09 3.31 -4.38
C LEU A 66 -5.07 2.71 -5.40
N GLY A 67 -5.25 3.36 -6.56
CA GLY A 67 -6.03 2.81 -7.66
C GLY A 67 -5.46 1.49 -8.19
N GLY A 68 -4.13 1.40 -8.34
CA GLY A 68 -3.44 0.17 -8.73
C GLY A 68 -3.62 -0.96 -7.73
N VAL A 69 -3.48 -0.67 -6.44
CA VAL A 69 -3.73 -1.65 -5.36
C VAL A 69 -5.19 -2.11 -5.35
N GLY A 70 -6.15 -1.19 -5.54
CA GLY A 70 -7.57 -1.55 -5.64
C GLY A 70 -7.89 -2.42 -6.86
N ALA A 71 -7.26 -2.16 -8.00
CA ALA A 71 -7.38 -2.99 -9.19
C ALA A 71 -6.79 -4.39 -8.97
N TYR A 72 -5.67 -4.49 -8.26
CA TYR A 72 -5.09 -5.78 -7.85
C TYR A 72 -6.06 -6.57 -6.97
N TYR A 73 -6.63 -5.97 -5.91
CA TYR A 73 -7.58 -6.66 -5.02
C TYR A 73 -8.81 -7.17 -5.79
N LYS A 74 -9.36 -6.36 -6.70
CA LYS A 74 -10.45 -6.82 -7.58
C LYS A 74 -10.04 -8.02 -8.44
N HIS A 75 -8.79 -8.07 -8.87
CA HIS A 75 -8.26 -9.14 -9.73
C HIS A 75 -8.03 -10.44 -8.97
N VAL A 76 -7.48 -10.40 -7.75
CA VAL A 76 -7.27 -11.60 -6.90
C VAL A 76 -8.56 -12.12 -6.24
N GLY A 77 -9.72 -11.70 -6.73
CA GLY A 77 -11.00 -12.22 -6.29
C GLY A 77 -11.52 -11.58 -5.01
N TYR A 78 -10.99 -10.44 -4.56
CA TYR A 78 -11.58 -9.69 -3.46
C TYR A 78 -12.94 -9.12 -3.93
N THR A 79 -14.01 -9.70 -3.42
CA THR A 79 -15.37 -9.47 -3.87
C THR A 79 -16.10 -8.43 -3.03
N ALA A 80 -17.28 -8.03 -3.53
CA ALA A 80 -18.22 -7.26 -2.72
C ALA A 80 -18.71 -8.02 -1.49
N GLU A 81 -18.61 -9.36 -1.47
CA GLU A 81 -18.99 -10.18 -0.32
C GLU A 81 -17.95 -10.10 0.78
N ASP A 82 -16.65 -10.16 0.45
CA ASP A 82 -15.56 -9.98 1.42
C ASP A 82 -15.61 -8.61 2.11
N VAL A 83 -15.96 -7.57 1.35
CA VAL A 83 -16.17 -6.21 1.90
C VAL A 83 -17.39 -6.18 2.83
N LYS A 84 -18.47 -6.90 2.50
CA LYS A 84 -19.66 -7.00 3.34
C LYS A 84 -19.36 -7.78 4.62
N GLU A 85 -18.62 -8.88 4.53
CA GLU A 85 -18.22 -9.68 5.68
C GLU A 85 -17.34 -8.88 6.64
N ALA A 86 -16.32 -8.18 6.14
CA ALA A 86 -15.51 -7.27 6.93
C ALA A 86 -16.37 -6.18 7.59
N GLY A 87 -17.33 -5.61 6.85
CA GLY A 87 -18.30 -4.65 7.37
C GLY A 87 -19.20 -5.24 8.48
N ALA A 88 -19.67 -6.48 8.31
CA ALA A 88 -20.50 -7.18 9.29
C ALA A 88 -19.71 -7.50 10.56
N GLN A 89 -18.44 -7.91 10.44
CA GLN A 89 -17.55 -8.16 11.57
C GLN A 89 -17.25 -6.87 12.36
N LEU A 90 -17.01 -5.76 11.64
CA LEU A 90 -16.87 -4.43 12.26
C LEU A 90 -18.15 -4.01 12.97
N GLN A 91 -19.31 -4.18 12.33
CA GLN A 91 -20.61 -3.85 12.92
C GLN A 91 -20.92 -4.70 14.15
N TYR A 92 -20.62 -6.00 14.12
CA TYR A 92 -20.75 -6.91 15.26
C TYR A 92 -19.84 -6.46 16.41
N SER A 93 -18.56 -6.22 16.13
CA SER A 93 -17.58 -5.76 17.13
C SER A 93 -17.99 -4.40 17.70
N TRP A 94 -18.52 -3.51 16.88
CA TRP A 94 -19.03 -2.21 17.31
C TRP A 94 -20.21 -2.36 18.27
N LYS A 95 -21.22 -3.14 17.89
CA LYS A 95 -22.39 -3.41 18.74
C LYS A 95 -21.99 -4.07 20.06
N LYS A 96 -21.06 -5.03 20.01
CA LYS A 96 -20.55 -5.72 21.20
C LYS A 96 -19.87 -4.78 22.19
N ASN A 97 -19.09 -3.81 21.70
CA ASN A 97 -18.28 -2.94 22.55
C ASN A 97 -19.01 -1.63 22.94
N PHE A 98 -19.93 -1.14 22.10
CA PHE A 98 -20.51 0.20 22.24
C PHE A 98 -22.04 0.22 22.11
N GLY A 99 -22.70 -0.92 21.89
CA GLY A 99 -24.14 -1.00 21.63
C GLY A 99 -25.02 -0.49 22.76
N ASP A 100 -24.54 -0.56 24.01
CA ASP A 100 -25.26 -0.11 25.20
C ASP A 100 -25.19 1.42 25.41
N LEU A 101 -24.38 2.13 24.61
CA LEU A 101 -24.20 3.58 24.73
C LEU A 101 -25.24 4.34 23.90
N PRO A 102 -25.62 5.58 24.30
CA PRO A 102 -26.44 6.45 23.47
C PRO A 102 -25.84 6.69 22.08
N VAL A 103 -26.68 6.81 21.05
CA VAL A 103 -26.24 7.00 19.66
C VAL A 103 -25.28 8.19 19.51
N ALA A 104 -25.54 9.30 20.21
CA ALA A 104 -24.67 10.47 20.20
C ALA A 104 -23.25 10.15 20.69
N THR A 105 -23.13 9.32 21.73
CA THR A 105 -21.84 8.85 22.26
C THR A 105 -21.15 7.91 21.29
N GLN A 106 -21.89 6.99 20.66
CA GLN A 106 -21.33 6.10 19.63
C GLN A 106 -20.77 6.90 18.44
N VAL A 107 -21.52 7.87 17.94
CA VAL A 107 -21.08 8.77 16.86
C VAL A 107 -19.85 9.56 17.29
N GLY A 108 -19.84 10.09 18.52
CA GLY A 108 -18.68 10.78 19.09
C GLY A 108 -17.41 9.91 19.14
N ILE A 109 -17.54 8.65 19.57
CA ILE A 109 -16.45 7.67 19.57
C ILE A 109 -15.96 7.39 18.15
N GLY A 110 -16.87 7.16 17.20
CA GLY A 110 -16.51 6.88 15.80
C GLY A 110 -15.76 8.03 15.15
N VAL A 111 -16.31 9.25 15.24
CA VAL A 111 -15.65 10.46 14.72
C VAL A 111 -14.33 10.71 15.42
N GLY A 112 -14.29 10.55 16.75
CA GLY A 112 -13.09 10.73 17.55
C GLY A 112 -11.98 9.76 17.17
N ALA A 113 -12.31 8.47 16.98
CA ALA A 113 -11.36 7.43 16.59
C ALA A 113 -10.78 7.70 15.19
N VAL A 114 -11.61 8.07 14.21
CA VAL A 114 -11.15 8.43 12.87
C VAL A 114 -10.25 9.66 12.91
N ALA A 115 -10.66 10.72 13.61
CA ALA A 115 -9.86 11.93 13.75
C ALA A 115 -8.51 11.66 14.42
N ALA A 116 -8.50 10.85 15.48
CA ALA A 116 -7.29 10.43 16.17
C ALA A 116 -6.36 9.63 15.25
N ALA A 117 -6.89 8.65 14.50
CA ALA A 117 -6.12 7.85 13.56
C ALA A 117 -5.49 8.72 12.46
N LEU A 118 -6.25 9.63 11.86
CA LEU A 118 -5.74 10.58 10.86
C LEU A 118 -4.65 11.48 11.43
N LYS A 119 -4.82 11.94 12.67
CA LYS A 119 -3.84 12.79 13.35
C LYS A 119 -2.54 12.03 13.61
N VAL A 120 -2.64 10.83 14.17
CA VAL A 120 -1.49 9.94 14.43
C VAL A 120 -0.76 9.66 13.12
N ASN A 121 -1.47 9.28 12.06
CA ASN A 121 -0.88 9.04 10.74
C ASN A 121 -0.12 10.28 10.23
N SER A 122 -0.74 11.46 10.30
CA SER A 122 -0.10 12.71 9.86
C SER A 122 1.17 13.04 10.66
N LEU A 123 1.17 12.78 11.98
CA LEU A 123 2.35 13.01 12.82
C LEU A 123 3.49 12.04 12.49
N VAL A 124 3.16 10.77 12.27
CA VAL A 124 4.13 9.74 11.86
C VAL A 124 4.74 10.08 10.51
N GLU A 125 3.91 10.40 9.50
CA GLU A 125 4.40 10.82 8.18
C GLU A 125 5.32 12.03 8.29
N ARG A 126 4.90 13.07 9.04
CA ARG A 126 5.72 14.26 9.26
C ARG A 126 7.05 13.91 9.88
N TYR A 127 7.08 13.07 10.91
CA TYR A 127 8.32 12.66 11.58
C TYR A 127 9.27 11.92 10.63
N ILE A 128 8.77 10.91 9.90
CA ILE A 128 9.56 10.13 8.95
C ILE A 128 10.15 11.04 7.86
N LEU A 129 9.34 11.91 7.28
CA LEU A 129 9.76 12.84 6.23
C LEU A 129 10.75 13.89 6.74
N HIS A 130 10.54 14.46 7.93
CA HIS A 130 11.49 15.40 8.54
C HIS A 130 12.84 14.75 8.81
N ARG A 131 12.86 13.49 9.24
CA ARG A 131 14.11 12.73 9.40
C ARG A 131 14.84 12.58 8.08
N GLY A 132 14.12 12.31 6.99
CA GLY A 132 14.70 12.24 5.64
C GLY A 132 15.25 13.60 5.18
N GLU A 133 14.50 14.69 5.39
CA GLU A 133 14.94 16.05 5.04
C GLU A 133 16.17 16.50 5.84
N ARG A 134 16.26 16.14 7.13
CA ARG A 134 17.47 16.39 7.94
C ARG A 134 18.70 15.68 7.34
N ARG A 135 18.55 14.44 6.87
CA ARG A 135 19.63 13.68 6.21
C ARG A 135 20.01 14.27 4.86
N LYS A 136 19.03 14.81 4.12
CA LYS A 136 19.26 15.53 2.86
C LYS A 136 20.05 16.82 3.09
N ARG A 137 19.71 17.59 4.13
CA ARG A 137 20.46 18.78 4.57
C ARG A 137 21.89 18.44 5.00
N ALA A 138 22.11 17.25 5.54
CA ALA A 138 23.45 16.70 5.83
C ALA A 138 24.20 16.17 4.59
N GLY A 139 23.73 16.47 3.37
CA GLY A 139 24.38 16.11 2.11
C GLY A 139 24.21 14.66 1.68
N LYS A 140 23.37 13.86 2.35
CA LYS A 140 23.12 12.46 1.92
C LYS A 140 22.21 12.44 0.70
N LYS A 141 22.65 11.76 -0.37
CA LYS A 141 21.86 11.55 -1.59
C LYS A 141 20.71 10.56 -1.32
N MET A 142 19.49 10.93 -1.71
CA MET A 142 18.28 10.11 -1.71
C MET A 142 17.95 9.40 -0.36
N PRO A 143 17.78 10.17 0.72
CA PRO A 143 17.52 9.59 2.04
C PRO A 143 16.13 8.95 2.17
N HIS A 144 15.13 9.39 1.40
CA HIS A 144 13.76 8.88 1.48
C HIS A 144 13.61 7.57 0.72
N ILE A 145 14.33 7.33 -0.37
CA ILE A 145 14.38 6.01 -1.04
C ILE A 145 14.92 4.94 -0.09
N ARG A 146 16.01 5.23 0.64
CA ARG A 146 16.57 4.28 1.63
C ARG A 146 15.61 4.00 2.78
N GLN A 147 14.87 5.02 3.22
CA GLN A 147 13.83 4.86 4.25
C GLN A 147 12.65 4.05 3.72
N GLY A 148 12.19 4.35 2.50
CA GLY A 148 11.16 3.59 1.81
C GLY A 148 11.55 2.13 1.68
N LEU A 149 12.82 1.83 1.34
CA LEU A 149 13.29 0.45 1.20
C LEU A 149 13.23 -0.30 2.53
N ALA A 150 13.72 0.32 3.61
CA ALA A 150 13.65 -0.27 4.94
C ALA A 150 12.20 -0.50 5.37
N LEU A 151 11.33 0.50 5.22
CA LEU A 151 9.92 0.41 5.60
C LEU A 151 9.15 -0.60 4.74
N GLY A 152 9.43 -0.67 3.45
CA GLY A 152 8.84 -1.65 2.54
C GLY A 152 9.25 -3.08 2.88
N ALA A 153 10.52 -3.31 3.21
CA ALA A 153 11.00 -4.61 3.67
C ALA A 153 10.36 -5.03 5.00
N VAL A 154 10.22 -4.09 5.96
CA VAL A 154 9.53 -4.36 7.23
C VAL A 154 8.05 -4.68 6.99
N ALA A 155 7.36 -3.89 6.18
CA ALA A 155 5.95 -4.13 5.86
C ALA A 155 5.77 -5.51 5.21
N CYS A 156 6.60 -5.84 4.22
CA CYS A 156 6.58 -7.15 3.57
C CYS A 156 6.79 -8.29 4.58
N GLY A 157 7.84 -8.21 5.39
CA GLY A 157 8.16 -9.26 6.37
C GLY A 157 7.11 -9.43 7.47
N VAL A 158 6.54 -8.33 7.98
CA VAL A 158 5.48 -8.37 9.00
C VAL A 158 4.20 -8.96 8.43
N THR A 159 3.77 -8.53 7.24
CA THR A 159 2.59 -9.09 6.58
C THR A 159 2.79 -10.58 6.29
N TYR A 160 3.95 -10.95 5.73
CA TYR A 160 4.26 -12.35 5.43
C TYR A 160 4.18 -13.22 6.68
N PHE A 161 4.78 -12.76 7.77
CA PHE A 161 4.72 -13.46 9.04
C PHE A 161 3.29 -13.52 9.60
N ALA A 162 2.52 -12.43 9.50
CA ALA A 162 1.15 -12.39 10.02
C ALA A 162 0.22 -13.35 9.27
N LEU A 163 0.29 -13.39 7.94
CA LEU A 163 -0.56 -14.23 7.10
C LEU A 163 -0.16 -15.71 7.15
N LYS A 164 1.15 -16.00 7.23
CA LYS A 164 1.63 -17.40 7.25
C LYS A 164 1.34 -18.13 8.57
N ASN A 165 1.10 -17.40 9.65
CA ASN A 165 0.82 -17.95 10.98
C ASN A 165 -0.67 -17.88 11.36
N GLN A 166 -1.55 -17.56 10.41
CA GLN A 166 -3.01 -17.68 10.53
C GLN A 166 -3.46 -19.06 10.06
#